data_AF-A0AA95HCA2-F1
#
_entry.id   AF-A0AA95HCA2-F1
#
_cell.length_a   1.000
_cell.length_b   1.000
_cell.length_c   1.000
_cell.angle_alpha   90.00
_cell.angle_beta   90.00
_cell.angle_gamma   90.00
#
_symmetry.space_group_name_H-M   'P 1'
#
loop_
_entity.id
_entity.type
_entity.pdbx_description
1 polymer ?
#
loop_
_entity_poly.entity_id
_entity_poly.type
_entity_poly.pdbx_seq_one_letter_code
_entity_poly.pdbx_strand_id
1 'polypeptide(L)'
;MLEWLQHLSIPIENLVKNTTSTQTSDLIIFTIIFILFFGIILKLFDLFPKFVSYLPTLLTSLGIFGTFIGITLGLLSFDHKAIDTSIDQLLAGMKTAFITSLVGMAGAIIFKIIDTTLLSTGLSGYISYKLFRKKITPKTDITPKDILLALHEQNQYLKELGKIPDLLSDNKIIDQIKLMRSDLVQNGEQQIRSLANINSSQIEQLHNFNNFSSDLRKQLNDFAELLSKSATEQVINALKEVIVDFNKHLTEQFGENFKQLNEAVERLVTWQELYKQQLADMQAQYRQGVLAITQTEQSLANISQESKVIPVTMQNLKEVLVVNQHQVNELSRHLDTFKDIRDKAVEAVPEIRQQIDNTVKAVQESVNIASTHYTKLLDESDKYIKQHHETSFHILNQFTSASEQNVKVMIEGSQKISEELKVSANEVGRIIIDGANEFQNTVHSTNTSLTNTSNYLQSQTETIKTTLQDTVEDLNKHLRDMLNNLISESQVMTSTFAKANQELAADTQKVRNNLVSTIEETLQSLKNQTNQQLSSIYQAQTKEIEHTFRALEEEIKKRVSLSAETVNETLKVIDKSMQQEIQRVMSEMGRALTAISGKFADDYTRMLALINPNKRL
;
A
#
# COMPACT_ATOMS: atom_id res chain seq x y z
N MET A 1 1.32 34.14 18.18
CA MET A 1 0.96 32.90 17.47
C MET A 1 1.07 31.64 18.34
N LEU A 2 2.11 31.49 19.18
CA LEU A 2 2.24 30.44 20.21
C LEU A 2 1.17 30.57 21.32
N GLU A 3 0.85 31.78 21.77
CA GLU A 3 -0.18 32.03 22.81
C GLU A 3 -1.62 31.87 22.29
N TRP A 4 -1.90 32.19 21.02
CA TRP A 4 -3.19 31.89 20.37
C TRP A 4 -3.36 30.39 20.18
N LEU A 5 -2.28 29.64 19.91
CA LEU A 5 -2.29 28.18 19.81
C LEU A 5 -2.53 27.52 21.17
N GLN A 6 -2.00 28.05 22.29
CA GLN A 6 -2.32 27.56 23.64
C GLN A 6 -3.74 27.95 24.10
N HIS A 7 -4.23 29.16 23.76
CA HIS A 7 -5.61 29.56 24.02
C HIS A 7 -6.64 28.83 23.13
N LEU A 8 -6.24 28.26 21.99
CA LEU A 8 -7.03 27.31 21.20
C LEU A 8 -6.87 25.88 21.72
N SER A 9 -5.67 25.46 22.14
CA SER A 9 -5.43 24.08 22.56
C SER A 9 -6.17 23.76 23.85
N ILE A 10 -6.25 24.65 24.84
CA ILE A 10 -6.95 24.39 26.10
C ILE A 10 -8.47 24.18 25.92
N PRO A 11 -9.21 25.02 25.18
CA PRO A 11 -10.62 24.76 24.89
C PRO A 11 -10.80 23.57 23.94
N ILE A 12 -9.94 23.36 22.94
CA ILE A 12 -10.02 22.18 22.07
C ILE A 12 -9.76 20.90 22.88
N GLU A 13 -8.74 20.87 23.73
CA GLU A 13 -8.36 19.74 24.57
C GLU A 13 -9.42 19.47 25.65
N ASN A 14 -10.06 20.50 26.22
CA ASN A 14 -11.21 20.34 27.12
C ASN A 14 -12.50 19.88 26.39
N LEU A 15 -12.73 20.35 25.16
CA LEU A 15 -13.87 19.90 24.32
C LEU A 15 -13.67 18.45 23.86
N VAL A 16 -12.42 18.05 23.63
CA VAL A 16 -11.97 16.70 23.25
C VAL A 16 -11.93 15.77 24.46
N LYS A 17 -11.56 16.23 25.67
CA LYS A 17 -11.58 15.42 26.91
C LYS A 17 -12.98 15.13 27.44
N ASN A 18 -13.93 16.05 27.26
CA ASN A 18 -15.32 15.87 27.71
C ASN A 18 -16.20 15.09 26.72
N THR A 19 -15.68 14.76 25.53
CA THR A 19 -16.44 14.08 24.48
C THR A 19 -15.86 12.69 24.25
N THR A 20 -16.66 11.65 24.49
CA THR A 20 -16.23 10.27 24.23
C THR A 20 -15.94 10.08 22.74
N SER A 21 -14.91 9.31 22.37
CA SER A 21 -14.51 9.03 20.97
C SER A 21 -15.69 8.68 20.04
N THR A 22 -16.74 8.06 20.58
CA THR A 22 -17.97 7.73 19.83
C THR A 22 -18.82 8.96 19.50
N GLN A 23 -19.00 9.91 20.42
CA GLN A 23 -19.83 11.10 20.20
C GLN A 23 -19.21 12.05 19.18
N THR A 24 -17.89 12.21 19.21
CA THR A 24 -17.15 13.01 18.22
C THR A 24 -17.20 12.36 16.84
N SER A 25 -17.14 11.01 16.78
CA SER A 25 -17.35 10.24 15.54
C SER A 25 -18.72 10.53 14.94
N ASP A 26 -19.76 10.41 15.76
CA ASP A 26 -21.14 10.55 15.31
C ASP A 26 -21.41 11.98 14.80
N LEU A 27 -20.91 13.00 15.50
CA LEU A 27 -21.05 14.40 15.08
C LEU A 27 -20.37 14.66 13.72
N ILE A 28 -19.18 14.11 13.49
CA ILE A 28 -18.46 14.23 12.21
C ILE A 28 -19.21 13.47 11.11
N ILE A 29 -19.67 12.25 11.38
CA ILE A 29 -20.45 11.45 10.43
C ILE A 29 -21.76 12.16 10.05
N PHE A 30 -22.50 12.71 11.04
CA PHE A 30 -23.70 13.49 10.77
C PHE A 30 -23.40 14.75 9.96
N THR A 31 -22.28 15.41 10.21
CA THR A 31 -21.85 16.57 9.43
C THR A 31 -21.51 16.19 7.98
N ILE A 32 -20.82 15.06 7.76
CA ILE A 32 -20.52 14.50 6.43
C ILE A 32 -21.81 14.16 5.68
N ILE A 33 -22.76 13.48 6.35
CA ILE A 33 -24.07 13.12 5.77
C ILE A 33 -24.88 14.38 5.46
N PHE A 34 -24.88 15.38 6.34
CA PHE A 34 -25.56 16.64 6.12
C PHE A 34 -25.00 17.39 4.91
N ILE A 35 -23.67 17.51 4.81
CA ILE A 35 -23.00 18.17 3.68
C ILE A 35 -23.26 17.41 2.37
N LEU A 36 -23.26 16.07 2.41
CA LEU A 36 -23.59 15.24 1.25
C LEU A 36 -25.03 15.45 0.80
N PHE A 37 -25.99 15.42 1.72
CA PHE A 37 -27.41 15.66 1.43
C PHE A 37 -27.65 17.08 0.92
N PHE A 38 -27.06 18.08 1.57
CA PHE A 38 -27.14 19.48 1.16
C PHE A 38 -26.50 19.72 -0.21
N GLY A 39 -25.38 19.05 -0.51
CA GLY A 39 -24.74 19.09 -1.81
C GLY A 39 -25.58 18.45 -2.92
N ILE A 40 -26.31 17.37 -2.62
CA ILE A 40 -27.24 16.74 -3.57
C ILE A 40 -28.43 17.68 -3.85
N ILE A 41 -28.96 18.35 -2.82
CA ILE A 41 -30.02 19.35 -2.96
C ILE A 41 -29.54 20.55 -3.80
N LEU A 42 -28.37 21.12 -3.49
CA LEU A 42 -27.80 22.23 -4.25
C LEU A 42 -27.59 21.86 -5.72
N LYS A 43 -27.15 20.63 -5.98
CA LYS A 43 -27.05 20.11 -7.34
C LYS A 43 -28.42 19.95 -8.03
N LEU A 44 -29.46 19.55 -7.29
CA LEU A 44 -30.80 19.37 -7.85
C LEU A 44 -31.48 20.70 -8.22
N PHE A 45 -31.15 21.78 -7.51
CA PHE A 45 -31.63 23.15 -7.78
C PHE A 45 -30.67 23.99 -8.63
N ASP A 46 -29.51 23.44 -9.02
CA ASP A 46 -28.45 24.11 -9.79
C ASP A 46 -27.94 25.42 -9.15
N LEU A 47 -27.92 25.48 -7.81
CA LEU A 47 -27.37 26.61 -7.05
C LEU A 47 -25.91 26.36 -6.65
N PHE A 48 -25.08 27.42 -6.75
CA PHE A 48 -23.65 27.41 -6.39
C PHE A 48 -22.80 26.29 -7.04
N PRO A 49 -22.71 26.24 -8.39
CA PRO A 49 -22.04 25.15 -9.13
C PRO A 49 -20.55 24.97 -8.75
N LYS A 50 -19.88 26.06 -8.37
CA LYS A 50 -18.49 26.00 -7.87
C LYS A 50 -18.38 25.22 -6.56
N PHE A 51 -19.32 25.41 -5.62
CA PHE A 51 -19.34 24.69 -4.36
C PHE A 51 -19.65 23.20 -4.55
N VAL A 52 -20.62 22.89 -5.42
CA VAL A 52 -21.00 21.51 -5.81
C VAL A 52 -19.80 20.75 -6.42
N SER A 53 -19.01 21.39 -7.28
CA SER A 53 -17.78 20.77 -7.81
C SER A 53 -16.70 20.56 -6.76
N TYR A 54 -16.63 21.37 -5.71
CA TYR A 54 -15.63 21.22 -4.64
C TYR A 54 -16.06 20.21 -3.56
N LEU A 55 -17.36 19.91 -3.49
CA LEU A 55 -17.98 19.13 -2.41
C LEU A 55 -17.30 17.79 -2.10
N PRO A 56 -16.86 17.00 -3.09
CA PRO A 56 -16.20 15.73 -2.81
C PRO A 56 -14.83 15.86 -2.20
N THR A 57 -14.06 16.83 -2.69
CA THR A 57 -12.77 17.16 -2.08
C THR A 57 -12.98 17.62 -0.64
N LEU A 58 -14.07 18.36 -0.37
CA LEU A 58 -14.46 18.77 0.99
C LEU A 58 -14.89 17.58 1.86
N LEU A 59 -15.64 16.60 1.32
CA LEU A 59 -16.06 15.37 2.02
C LEU A 59 -14.86 14.46 2.36
N THR A 60 -13.95 14.23 1.41
CA THR A 60 -12.70 13.48 1.65
C THR A 60 -11.82 14.21 2.66
N SER A 61 -11.68 15.53 2.55
CA SER A 61 -10.90 16.33 3.50
C SER A 61 -11.50 16.31 4.91
N LEU A 62 -12.84 16.32 5.03
CA LEU A 62 -13.52 16.18 6.33
C LEU A 62 -13.32 14.77 6.91
N GLY A 63 -13.27 13.73 6.07
CA GLY A 63 -12.95 12.35 6.48
C GLY A 63 -11.51 12.19 6.97
N ILE A 64 -10.55 12.80 6.27
CA ILE A 64 -9.14 12.87 6.70
C ILE A 64 -9.04 13.64 8.03
N PHE A 65 -9.75 14.76 8.15
CA PHE A 65 -9.83 15.53 9.39
C PHE A 65 -10.42 14.71 10.56
N GLY A 66 -11.47 13.93 10.31
CA GLY A 66 -12.02 12.99 11.30
C GLY A 66 -11.05 11.88 11.72
N THR A 67 -10.21 11.42 10.79
CA THR A 67 -9.15 10.45 11.08
C THR A 67 -8.14 11.02 12.07
N PHE A 68 -7.68 12.25 11.83
CA PHE A 68 -6.75 12.93 12.73
C PHE A 68 -7.38 13.20 14.11
N ILE A 69 -8.65 13.60 14.16
CA ILE A 69 -9.37 13.78 15.44
C ILE A 69 -9.51 12.44 16.19
N GLY A 70 -9.87 11.35 15.51
CA GLY A 70 -10.05 10.04 16.14
C GLY A 70 -8.77 9.44 16.70
N ILE A 71 -7.65 9.57 15.97
CA ILE A 71 -6.33 9.14 16.46
C ILE A 71 -5.90 10.01 17.64
N THR A 72 -6.14 11.32 17.56
CA THR A 72 -5.81 12.26 18.65
C THR A 72 -6.61 11.96 19.91
N LEU A 73 -7.91 11.64 19.80
CA LEU A 73 -8.75 11.20 20.92
C LEU A 73 -8.27 9.87 21.52
N GLY A 74 -7.90 8.89 20.68
CA GLY A 74 -7.37 7.60 21.14
C GLY A 74 -6.05 7.74 21.90
N LEU A 75 -5.17 8.63 21.47
CA LEU A 75 -3.90 8.92 22.12
C LEU A 75 -4.05 9.77 23.39
N LEU A 76 -5.00 10.70 23.42
CA LEU A 76 -5.28 11.54 24.59
C LEU A 76 -5.92 10.75 25.76
N SER A 77 -6.62 9.66 25.46
CA SER A 77 -7.17 8.75 26.47
C SER A 77 -6.22 7.62 26.86
N PHE A 78 -5.02 7.53 26.26
CA PHE A 78 -4.07 6.47 26.54
C PHE A 78 -3.25 6.75 27.80
N ASP A 79 -3.44 5.97 28.85
CA ASP A 79 -2.61 6.02 30.06
C ASP A 79 -1.63 4.84 30.12
N HIS A 80 -0.34 5.15 30.00
CA HIS A 80 0.79 4.25 30.12
C HIS A 80 0.87 3.47 31.45
N LYS A 81 0.14 3.90 32.50
CA LYS A 81 0.11 3.20 33.81
C LYS A 81 -1.00 2.17 33.93
N ALA A 82 -2.03 2.23 33.09
CA ALA A 82 -3.15 1.29 33.05
C ALA A 82 -3.32 0.78 31.62
N ILE A 83 -2.29 0.09 31.13
CA ILE A 83 -2.15 -0.33 29.73
C ILE A 83 -3.34 -1.19 29.27
N ASP A 84 -3.77 -2.15 30.09
CA ASP A 84 -4.87 -3.06 29.74
C ASP A 84 -6.20 -2.33 29.50
N THR A 85 -6.48 -1.25 30.23
CA THR A 85 -7.70 -0.44 30.05
C THR A 85 -7.53 0.63 28.96
N SER A 86 -6.30 1.10 28.75
CA SER A 86 -5.96 2.16 27.80
C SER A 86 -5.85 1.68 26.36
N ILE A 87 -5.51 0.40 26.15
CA ILE A 87 -5.48 -0.22 24.82
C ILE A 87 -6.90 -0.27 24.22
N ASP A 88 -7.92 -0.58 25.01
CA ASP A 88 -9.31 -0.60 24.54
C ASP A 88 -9.80 0.79 24.10
N GLN A 89 -9.40 1.85 24.82
CA GLN A 89 -9.73 3.23 24.46
C GLN A 89 -8.96 3.72 23.22
N LEU A 90 -7.70 3.31 23.06
CA LEU A 90 -6.91 3.59 21.87
C LEU A 90 -7.48 2.88 20.64
N LEU A 91 -7.86 1.61 20.77
CA LEU A 91 -8.51 0.83 19.71
C LEU A 91 -9.87 1.44 19.34
N ALA A 92 -10.62 1.96 20.31
CA ALA A 92 -11.85 2.70 20.04
C ALA A 92 -11.60 4.02 19.27
N GLY A 93 -10.55 4.78 19.62
CA GLY A 93 -10.13 5.98 18.90
C GLY A 93 -9.67 5.70 17.45
N MET A 94 -8.87 4.66 17.25
CA MET A 94 -8.45 4.21 15.92
C MET A 94 -9.63 3.68 15.09
N LYS A 95 -10.58 2.99 15.72
CA LYS A 95 -11.82 2.55 15.05
C LYS A 95 -12.67 3.74 14.60
N THR A 96 -12.85 4.75 15.46
CA THR A 96 -13.49 6.02 15.11
C THR A 96 -12.79 6.71 13.95
N ALA A 97 -11.46 6.76 13.97
CA ALA A 97 -10.66 7.38 12.90
C ALA A 97 -10.87 6.68 11.55
N PHE A 98 -10.87 5.35 11.55
CA PHE A 98 -11.05 4.57 10.33
C PHE A 98 -12.47 4.69 9.76
N ILE A 99 -13.49 4.74 10.62
CA ILE A 99 -14.90 4.85 10.20
C ILE A 99 -15.22 6.25 9.68
N THR A 100 -14.75 7.32 10.33
CA THR A 100 -14.96 8.70 9.84
C THR A 100 -14.26 8.93 8.51
N SER A 101 -13.06 8.36 8.32
CA SER A 101 -12.35 8.34 7.03
C SER A 101 -13.16 7.61 5.97
N LEU A 102 -13.60 6.38 6.24
CA LEU A 102 -14.42 5.57 5.33
C LEU A 102 -15.70 6.30 4.91
N VAL A 103 -16.37 6.98 5.85
CA VAL A 103 -17.65 7.66 5.57
C VAL A 103 -17.43 8.92 4.73
N GLY A 104 -16.38 9.71 5.00
CA GLY A 104 -16.00 10.83 4.13
C GLY A 104 -15.63 10.36 2.73
N MET A 105 -14.96 9.21 2.70
CA MET A 105 -14.48 8.59 1.49
C MET A 105 -15.62 8.04 0.60
N ALA A 106 -16.45 7.17 1.17
CA ALA A 106 -17.66 6.66 0.54
C ALA A 106 -18.62 7.81 0.16
N GLY A 107 -18.69 8.87 0.96
CA GLY A 107 -19.51 10.04 0.65
C GLY A 107 -19.07 10.75 -0.63
N ALA A 108 -17.78 11.02 -0.79
CA ALA A 108 -17.23 11.68 -1.97
C ALA A 108 -17.48 10.87 -3.27
N ILE A 109 -17.49 9.55 -3.14
CA ILE A 109 -17.79 8.57 -4.18
C ILE A 109 -19.23 8.52 -4.59
N ILE A 110 -20.10 8.40 -3.59
CA ILE A 110 -21.52 8.29 -3.83
C ILE A 110 -21.95 9.58 -4.52
N PHE A 111 -21.41 10.73 -4.08
CA PHE A 111 -21.60 11.99 -4.77
C PHE A 111 -21.08 11.97 -6.22
N LYS A 112 -20.06 11.18 -6.56
CA LYS A 112 -19.40 11.13 -7.90
C LYS A 112 -20.14 10.34 -8.91
N ILE A 113 -20.61 9.20 -8.45
CA ILE A 113 -21.45 8.33 -9.22
C ILE A 113 -22.75 9.10 -9.46
N ILE A 114 -23.40 9.62 -8.41
CA ILE A 114 -24.62 10.43 -8.54
C ILE A 114 -24.40 11.66 -9.43
N ASP A 115 -23.25 12.34 -9.30
CA ASP A 115 -22.88 13.49 -10.12
C ASP A 115 -22.74 13.12 -11.60
N THR A 116 -22.22 11.93 -11.90
CA THR A 116 -21.89 11.47 -13.26
C THR A 116 -23.01 10.72 -13.96
N THR A 117 -23.76 9.84 -13.27
CA THR A 117 -24.71 8.91 -13.90
C THR A 117 -26.17 9.24 -13.64
N LEU A 118 -26.54 9.71 -12.43
CA LEU A 118 -27.95 9.76 -11.99
C LEU A 118 -28.61 11.15 -12.15
N LEU A 119 -27.87 12.24 -11.89
CA LEU A 119 -28.41 13.61 -11.97
C LEU A 119 -28.15 14.31 -13.31
N SER A 120 -27.29 13.76 -14.16
CA SER A 120 -26.93 14.31 -15.49
C SER A 120 -27.89 13.86 -16.61
N THR A 121 -28.70 12.82 -16.41
CA THR A 121 -29.46 12.13 -17.48
C THR A 121 -30.98 12.38 -17.50
N GLY A 122 -31.52 13.38 -16.78
CA GLY A 122 -32.88 13.82 -17.09
C GLY A 122 -33.65 14.59 -16.02
N LEU A 123 -33.26 14.52 -14.75
CA LEU A 123 -34.00 15.19 -13.67
C LEU A 123 -33.59 16.67 -13.47
N SER A 124 -32.30 16.98 -13.68
CA SER A 124 -31.78 18.36 -13.58
C SER A 124 -32.42 19.29 -14.61
N GLY A 125 -32.59 18.84 -15.86
CA GLY A 125 -33.30 19.62 -16.89
C GLY A 125 -34.81 19.79 -16.60
N TYR A 126 -35.46 18.79 -15.99
CA TYR A 126 -36.89 18.84 -15.71
C TYR A 126 -37.27 19.70 -14.47
N ILE A 127 -36.34 19.88 -13.53
CA ILE A 127 -36.56 20.73 -12.34
C ILE A 127 -36.07 22.16 -12.59
N SER A 128 -34.96 22.35 -13.32
CA SER A 128 -34.46 23.68 -13.72
C SER A 128 -35.39 24.39 -14.72
N TYR A 129 -36.12 23.69 -15.61
CA TYR A 129 -37.09 24.36 -16.50
C TYR A 129 -38.34 24.88 -15.75
N LYS A 130 -38.70 24.26 -14.62
CA LYS A 130 -39.95 24.53 -13.90
C LYS A 130 -39.83 25.61 -12.82
N LEU A 131 -38.61 25.91 -12.33
CA LEU A 131 -38.39 26.87 -11.24
C LEU A 131 -37.66 28.17 -11.64
N PHE A 132 -36.87 28.20 -12.73
CA PHE A 132 -36.10 29.40 -13.07
C PHE A 132 -36.22 29.80 -14.54
N ARG A 133 -37.34 30.45 -14.87
CA ARG A 133 -37.47 31.24 -16.09
C ARG A 133 -37.11 32.69 -15.80
N LYS A 134 -35.87 33.11 -16.05
CA LYS A 134 -35.57 34.33 -16.82
C LYS A 134 -34.09 34.39 -17.23
N LYS A 135 -33.92 34.39 -18.56
CA LYS A 135 -32.81 34.85 -19.39
C LYS A 135 -31.61 33.89 -19.68
N ILE A 136 -31.68 33.44 -20.94
CA ILE A 136 -30.64 33.38 -21.97
C ILE A 136 -29.88 32.06 -22.08
N THR A 137 -30.22 31.32 -23.13
CA THR A 137 -29.47 30.22 -23.73
C THR A 137 -28.55 30.75 -24.85
N PRO A 138 -27.35 30.18 -25.02
CA PRO A 138 -26.74 30.03 -26.33
C PRO A 138 -26.84 28.55 -26.77
N LYS A 139 -27.37 28.34 -27.98
CA LYS A 139 -27.42 27.05 -28.68
C LYS A 139 -26.01 26.62 -29.09
N THR A 140 -25.65 25.36 -28.85
CA THR A 140 -24.62 24.65 -29.61
C THR A 140 -25.19 23.31 -30.01
N ASP A 141 -25.57 23.19 -31.28
CA ASP A 141 -25.54 21.94 -32.04
C ASP A 141 -25.70 22.31 -33.53
N ILE A 142 -24.59 22.35 -34.25
CA ILE A 142 -24.55 22.56 -35.69
C ILE A 142 -24.97 21.25 -36.34
N THR A 143 -26.10 21.26 -37.05
CA THR A 143 -26.65 20.07 -37.70
C THR A 143 -26.19 20.04 -39.17
N PRO A 144 -26.10 18.89 -39.88
CA PRO A 144 -25.74 18.83 -41.30
C PRO A 144 -26.58 19.73 -42.25
N LYS A 145 -27.70 20.28 -41.75
CA LYS A 145 -28.54 21.25 -42.44
C LYS A 145 -27.91 22.66 -42.52
N ASP A 146 -27.07 23.04 -41.54
CA ASP A 146 -26.39 24.33 -41.49
C ASP A 146 -25.18 24.36 -42.45
N ILE A 147 -24.52 23.22 -42.65
CA ILE A 147 -23.43 23.05 -43.64
C ILE A 147 -23.99 23.12 -45.08
N LEU A 148 -25.18 22.59 -45.32
CA LEU A 148 -25.84 22.62 -46.62
C LEU A 148 -26.29 24.05 -46.99
N LEU A 149 -26.72 24.84 -46.00
CA LEU A 149 -27.03 26.27 -46.16
C LEU A 149 -25.80 27.09 -46.55
N ALA A 150 -24.64 26.85 -45.90
CA ALA A 150 -23.39 27.52 -46.22
C ALA A 150 -22.83 27.16 -47.61
N LEU A 151 -22.95 25.89 -48.04
CA LEU A 151 -22.54 25.46 -49.40
C LEU A 151 -23.42 26.04 -50.50
N HIS A 152 -24.71 26.27 -50.22
CA HIS A 152 -25.63 26.88 -51.18
C HIS A 152 -25.39 28.39 -51.34
N GLU A 153 -24.95 29.07 -50.28
CA GLU A 153 -24.56 30.49 -50.30
C GLU A 153 -23.24 30.70 -51.06
N GLN A 154 -22.27 29.79 -50.91
CA GLN A 154 -21.00 29.82 -51.65
C GLN A 154 -21.18 29.67 -53.17
N ASN A 155 -22.20 28.92 -53.62
CA ASN A 155 -22.49 28.73 -55.05
C ASN A 155 -23.10 29.99 -55.71
N GLN A 156 -23.74 30.87 -54.93
CA GLN A 156 -24.28 32.13 -55.46
C GLN A 156 -23.16 33.14 -55.76
N TYR A 157 -22.11 33.20 -54.94
CA TYR A 157 -20.95 34.07 -55.20
C TYR A 157 -20.12 33.59 -56.41
N LEU A 158 -20.04 32.29 -56.68
CA LEU A 158 -19.39 31.76 -57.89
C LEU A 158 -20.18 32.02 -59.19
N LYS A 159 -21.50 32.25 -59.09
CA LYS A 159 -22.36 32.66 -60.22
C LYS A 159 -22.21 34.15 -60.58
N GLU A 160 -21.77 35.00 -59.65
CA GLU A 160 -21.42 36.40 -59.95
C GLU A 160 -20.02 36.55 -60.57
N LEU A 161 -19.09 35.63 -60.28
CA LEU A 161 -17.78 35.59 -60.95
C LEU A 161 -17.85 35.14 -62.42
N GLY A 162 -18.97 34.53 -62.84
CA GLY A 162 -19.24 34.06 -64.21
C GLY A 162 -19.85 35.10 -65.15
N LYS A 163 -20.05 36.36 -64.70
CA LYS A 163 -20.57 37.48 -65.52
C LYS A 163 -19.47 38.39 -66.08
N ILE A 164 -18.31 37.82 -66.38
CA ILE A 164 -17.21 38.48 -67.13
C ILE A 164 -17.01 37.82 -68.51
N PRO A 165 -18.03 37.76 -69.38
CA PRO A 165 -17.74 37.63 -70.82
C PRO A 165 -18.58 38.60 -71.67
N ASP A 166 -18.31 39.91 -71.57
CA ASP A 166 -18.86 40.88 -72.53
C ASP A 166 -17.89 42.04 -72.86
N LEU A 167 -16.58 41.87 -72.65
CA LEU A 167 -15.57 42.89 -72.98
C LEU A 167 -14.42 42.37 -73.87
N LEU A 168 -14.63 41.23 -74.54
CA LEU A 168 -13.68 40.64 -75.49
C LEU A 168 -14.40 40.36 -76.81
N SER A 169 -14.62 41.41 -77.60
CA SER A 169 -14.88 41.31 -79.03
C SER A 169 -14.33 42.55 -79.74
N ASP A 170 -13.13 42.35 -80.28
CA ASP A 170 -12.48 42.95 -81.45
C ASP A 170 -12.45 44.48 -81.68
N ASN A 171 -11.21 44.97 -81.90
CA ASN A 171 -10.81 46.25 -82.55
C ASN A 171 -10.44 47.53 -81.75
N LYS A 172 -10.12 47.49 -80.45
CA LYS A 172 -9.59 48.70 -79.74
C LYS A 172 -8.07 48.83 -79.56
N ILE A 173 -7.29 47.77 -79.79
CA ILE A 173 -5.83 47.79 -79.61
C ILE A 173 -5.12 48.48 -80.79
N ILE A 174 -5.72 48.49 -81.98
CA ILE A 174 -5.14 49.12 -83.19
C ILE A 174 -5.33 50.65 -83.19
N ASP A 175 -6.40 51.17 -82.60
CA ASP A 175 -6.62 52.62 -82.46
C ASP A 175 -5.70 53.24 -81.38
N GLN A 176 -5.34 52.47 -80.36
CA GLN A 176 -4.47 52.94 -79.28
C GLN A 176 -3.01 53.13 -79.72
N ILE A 177 -2.52 52.35 -80.69
CA ILE A 177 -1.17 52.49 -81.25
C ILE A 177 -1.06 53.74 -82.16
N LYS A 178 -2.17 54.16 -82.79
CA LYS A 178 -2.22 55.37 -83.62
C LYS A 178 -2.23 56.66 -82.80
N LEU A 179 -2.93 56.68 -81.66
CA LEU A 179 -2.99 57.82 -80.74
C LEU A 179 -1.65 58.08 -80.02
N MET A 180 -0.95 57.02 -79.56
CA MET A 180 0.35 57.17 -78.90
C MET A 180 1.45 57.80 -79.79
N ARG A 181 1.37 57.64 -81.10
CA ARG A 181 2.37 58.19 -82.03
C ARG A 181 2.13 59.67 -82.36
N SER A 182 0.89 60.15 -82.21
CA SER A 182 0.53 61.56 -82.34
C SER A 182 0.94 62.38 -81.10
N ASP A 183 0.77 61.81 -79.91
CA ASP A 183 1.09 62.47 -78.64
C ASP A 183 2.60 62.67 -78.41
N LEU A 184 3.46 61.85 -79.03
CA LEU A 184 4.92 61.98 -78.93
C LEU A 184 5.51 63.11 -79.78
N VAL A 185 4.84 63.52 -80.86
CA VAL A 185 5.33 64.60 -81.76
C VAL A 185 4.87 65.98 -81.28
N GLN A 186 3.70 66.09 -80.64
CA GLN A 186 3.18 67.36 -80.12
C GLN A 186 3.84 67.81 -78.81
N ASN A 187 4.27 66.86 -77.96
CA ASN A 187 4.92 67.17 -76.68
C ASN A 187 6.36 67.75 -76.82
N GLY A 188 7.02 67.56 -77.97
CA GLY A 188 8.37 68.09 -78.21
C GLY A 188 8.43 69.61 -78.43
N GLU A 189 7.40 70.22 -79.00
CA GLU A 189 7.41 71.67 -79.32
C GLU A 189 6.89 72.57 -78.18
N GLN A 190 6.09 72.03 -77.26
CA GLN A 190 5.56 72.79 -76.10
C GLN A 190 6.59 72.95 -74.97
N GLN A 191 7.56 72.04 -74.86
CA GLN A 191 8.58 72.05 -73.80
C GLN A 191 9.69 73.11 -74.01
N ILE A 192 9.94 73.54 -75.24
CA ILE A 192 10.97 74.54 -75.54
C ILE A 192 10.49 75.96 -75.22
N ARG A 193 9.17 76.22 -75.24
CA ARG A 193 8.60 77.55 -74.91
C ARG A 193 8.38 77.77 -73.41
N SER A 194 8.26 76.72 -72.59
CA SER A 194 8.08 76.84 -71.14
C SER A 194 9.37 77.18 -70.38
N LEU A 195 10.54 76.87 -70.95
CA LEU A 195 11.85 77.15 -70.33
C LEU A 195 12.24 78.64 -70.32
N ALA A 196 11.64 79.47 -71.16
CA ALA A 196 11.94 80.91 -71.24
C ALA A 196 11.22 81.78 -70.17
N ASN A 197 10.12 81.30 -69.57
CA ASN A 197 9.32 82.05 -68.60
C ASN A 197 9.62 81.73 -67.12
N ILE A 198 10.58 80.83 -66.84
CA ILE A 198 10.91 80.34 -65.49
C ILE A 198 11.86 81.30 -64.73
N ASN A 199 12.60 82.16 -65.43
CA ASN A 199 13.62 83.01 -64.80
C ASN A 199 13.09 84.26 -64.06
N SER A 200 11.85 84.68 -64.29
CA SER A 200 11.28 85.87 -63.61
C SER A 200 10.42 85.53 -62.38
N SER A 201 9.89 84.31 -62.26
CA SER A 201 9.00 83.89 -61.16
C SER A 201 9.72 83.31 -59.92
N GLN A 202 10.99 82.92 -60.04
CA GLN A 202 11.77 82.34 -58.93
C GLN A 202 12.30 83.39 -57.93
N ILE A 203 12.43 84.66 -58.33
CA ILE A 203 12.93 85.73 -57.45
C ILE A 203 11.85 86.19 -56.45
N GLU A 204 10.56 86.11 -56.81
CA GLU A 204 9.45 86.55 -55.96
C GLU A 204 9.05 85.51 -54.88
N GLN A 205 9.26 84.22 -55.14
CA GLN A 205 8.98 83.15 -54.17
C GLN A 205 9.95 83.14 -52.97
N LEU A 206 11.22 83.51 -53.17
CA LEU A 206 12.21 83.58 -52.09
C LEU A 206 11.87 84.65 -51.03
N HIS A 207 11.21 85.73 -51.44
CA HIS A 207 10.81 86.80 -50.53
C HIS A 207 9.60 86.42 -49.65
N ASN A 208 8.65 85.66 -50.19
CA ASN A 208 7.48 85.19 -49.44
C ASN A 208 7.80 84.08 -48.44
N PHE A 209 8.79 83.23 -48.72
CA PHE A 209 9.20 82.16 -47.81
C PHE A 209 9.84 82.69 -46.52
N ASN A 210 10.65 83.75 -46.59
CA ASN A 210 11.27 84.35 -45.41
C ASN A 210 10.24 84.99 -44.46
N ASN A 211 9.20 85.63 -45.01
CA ASN A 211 8.13 86.21 -44.20
C ASN A 211 7.30 85.12 -43.49
N PHE A 212 6.96 84.03 -44.19
CA PHE A 212 6.27 82.89 -43.58
C PHE A 212 7.07 82.25 -42.43
N SER A 213 8.39 82.08 -42.62
CA SER A 213 9.24 81.49 -41.59
C SER A 213 9.31 82.34 -40.31
N SER A 214 9.18 83.67 -40.42
CA SER A 214 9.18 84.58 -39.27
C SER A 214 7.88 84.44 -38.46
N ASP A 215 6.72 84.40 -39.12
CA ASP A 215 5.43 84.32 -38.45
C ASP A 215 5.21 82.96 -37.76
N LEU A 216 5.67 81.88 -38.38
CA LEU A 216 5.60 80.53 -37.79
C LEU A 216 6.40 80.45 -36.48
N ARG A 217 7.54 81.13 -36.40
CA ARG A 217 8.39 81.14 -35.20
C ARG A 217 7.74 81.89 -34.04
N LYS A 218 6.96 82.94 -34.34
CA LYS A 218 6.20 83.70 -33.35
C LYS A 218 5.05 82.86 -32.77
N GLN A 219 4.30 82.17 -33.63
CA GLN A 219 3.21 81.29 -33.18
C GLN A 219 3.69 80.10 -32.33
N LEU A 220 4.87 79.55 -32.63
CA LEU A 220 5.46 78.48 -31.82
C LEU A 220 5.87 78.94 -30.41
N ASN A 221 6.31 80.18 -30.24
CA ASN A 221 6.62 80.72 -28.91
C ASN A 221 5.35 80.97 -28.08
N ASP A 222 4.30 81.50 -28.71
CA ASP A 222 3.01 81.72 -28.02
C ASP A 222 2.38 80.39 -27.58
N PHE A 223 2.58 79.32 -28.37
CA PHE A 223 2.13 77.96 -28.02
C PHE A 223 2.92 77.37 -26.83
N ALA A 224 4.22 77.62 -26.75
CA ALA A 224 5.05 77.16 -25.63
C ALA A 224 4.66 77.82 -24.30
N GLU A 225 4.27 79.10 -24.33
CA GLU A 225 3.82 79.83 -23.15
C GLU A 225 2.45 79.33 -22.64
N LEU A 226 1.54 78.95 -23.55
CA LEU A 226 0.24 78.37 -23.22
C LEU A 226 0.37 76.97 -22.57
N LEU A 227 1.30 76.15 -23.06
CA LEU A 227 1.59 74.81 -22.51
C LEU A 227 2.15 74.88 -21.08
N SER A 228 2.98 75.88 -20.78
CA SER A 228 3.63 75.99 -19.47
C SER A 228 2.67 76.34 -18.32
N LYS A 229 1.50 76.92 -18.62
CA LYS A 229 0.62 77.50 -17.59
C LYS A 229 -0.62 76.66 -17.26
N SER A 230 -1.06 75.76 -18.15
CA SER A 230 -2.33 75.03 -17.99
C SER A 230 -2.18 73.55 -17.62
N ALA A 231 -1.07 72.88 -17.99
CA ALA A 231 -0.94 71.43 -17.82
C ALA A 231 -0.30 71.02 -16.47
N THR A 232 0.51 71.89 -15.87
CA THR A 232 1.34 71.58 -14.69
C THR A 232 0.53 71.60 -13.38
N GLU A 233 -0.48 72.46 -13.25
CA GLU A 233 -1.22 72.64 -11.99
C GLU A 233 -2.23 71.50 -11.73
N GLN A 234 -2.90 71.02 -12.78
CA GLN A 234 -3.81 69.87 -12.70
C GLN A 234 -3.07 68.56 -12.39
N VAL A 235 -1.87 68.38 -12.94
CA VAL A 235 -1.04 67.19 -12.69
C VAL A 235 -0.53 67.14 -11.25
N ILE A 236 -0.14 68.28 -10.66
CA ILE A 236 0.35 68.33 -9.28
C ILE A 236 -0.76 67.96 -8.29
N ASN A 237 -2.00 68.43 -8.49
CA ASN A 237 -3.11 68.09 -7.61
C ASN A 237 -3.51 66.61 -7.71
N ALA A 238 -3.52 66.04 -8.92
CA ALA A 238 -3.77 64.61 -9.10
C ALA A 238 -2.67 63.74 -8.45
N LEU A 239 -1.40 64.14 -8.54
CA LEU A 239 -0.29 63.45 -7.88
C LEU A 239 -0.39 63.50 -6.35
N LYS A 240 -0.84 64.63 -5.79
CA LYS A 240 -0.98 64.80 -4.34
C LYS A 240 -2.05 63.86 -3.76
N GLU A 241 -3.16 63.70 -4.47
CA GLU A 241 -4.25 62.81 -4.09
C GLU A 241 -3.81 61.34 -4.14
N VAL A 242 -3.07 60.95 -5.20
CA VAL A 242 -2.48 59.61 -5.33
C VAL A 242 -1.47 59.32 -4.24
N ILE A 243 -0.63 60.28 -3.83
CA ILE A 243 0.36 60.08 -2.76
C ILE A 243 -0.32 59.89 -1.40
N VAL A 244 -1.41 60.61 -1.13
CA VAL A 244 -2.18 60.43 0.12
C VAL A 244 -2.85 59.06 0.14
N ASP A 245 -3.45 58.65 -0.98
CA ASP A 245 -4.14 57.36 -1.07
C ASP A 245 -3.16 56.18 -1.05
N PHE A 246 -1.97 56.37 -1.63
CA PHE A 246 -0.84 55.44 -1.54
C PHE A 246 -0.34 55.29 -0.09
N ASN A 247 -0.14 56.40 0.64
CA ASN A 247 0.30 56.32 2.04
C ASN A 247 -0.74 55.65 2.95
N LYS A 248 -2.03 55.84 2.69
CA LYS A 248 -3.10 55.17 3.41
C LYS A 248 -3.08 53.66 3.16
N HIS A 249 -3.01 53.25 1.89
CA HIS A 249 -2.90 51.83 1.52
C HIS A 249 -1.61 51.18 2.02
N LEU A 250 -0.49 51.91 2.05
CA LEU A 250 0.79 51.38 2.52
C LEU A 250 0.72 51.09 4.03
N THR A 251 0.11 51.98 4.82
CA THR A 251 -0.03 51.78 6.26
C THR A 251 -1.00 50.65 6.62
N GLU A 252 -2.15 50.55 5.94
CA GLU A 252 -3.15 49.51 6.22
C GLU A 252 -2.73 48.14 5.71
N GLN A 253 -2.24 48.03 4.47
CA GLN A 253 -1.96 46.72 3.87
C GLN A 253 -0.60 46.16 4.29
N PHE A 254 0.45 46.98 4.44
CA PHE A 254 1.74 46.47 4.92
C PHE A 254 1.75 46.23 6.43
N GLY A 255 1.02 47.04 7.22
CA GLY A 255 0.90 46.80 8.66
C GLY A 255 0.29 45.43 8.97
N GLU A 256 -0.79 45.07 8.28
CA GLU A 256 -1.44 43.76 8.47
C GLU A 256 -0.58 42.61 7.91
N ASN A 257 0.13 42.84 6.80
CA ASN A 257 1.08 41.85 6.27
C ASN A 257 2.26 41.58 7.22
N PHE A 258 2.82 42.60 7.88
CA PHE A 258 3.89 42.40 8.87
C PHE A 258 3.39 41.69 10.13
N LYS A 259 2.13 41.92 10.52
CA LYS A 259 1.50 41.20 11.62
C LYS A 259 1.32 39.72 11.31
N GLN A 260 0.80 39.40 10.12
CA GLN A 260 0.68 38.02 9.64
C GLN A 260 2.04 37.34 9.46
N LEU A 261 3.06 38.09 9.00
CA LEU A 261 4.42 37.59 8.87
C LEU A 261 5.04 37.27 10.24
N ASN A 262 4.93 38.18 11.21
CA ASN A 262 5.45 37.95 12.57
C ASN A 262 4.77 36.75 13.23
N GLU A 263 3.46 36.64 13.03
CA GLU A 263 2.71 35.47 13.40
C GLU A 263 3.31 34.22 12.74
N ALA A 264 3.39 34.15 11.41
CA ALA A 264 3.93 32.98 10.70
C ALA A 264 5.34 32.56 11.18
N VAL A 265 6.21 33.53 11.46
CA VAL A 265 7.55 33.31 12.03
C VAL A 265 7.45 32.66 13.42
N GLU A 266 6.52 33.09 14.26
CA GLU A 266 6.32 32.52 15.58
C GLU A 266 5.75 31.09 15.51
N ARG A 267 4.85 30.78 14.56
CA ARG A 267 4.45 29.39 14.26
C ARG A 267 5.63 28.54 13.82
N LEU A 268 6.55 29.12 13.06
CA LEU A 268 7.77 28.45 12.61
C LEU A 268 8.69 28.12 13.80
N VAL A 269 8.88 29.05 14.73
CA VAL A 269 9.63 28.82 15.98
C VAL A 269 8.94 27.75 16.85
N THR A 270 7.60 27.78 16.93
CA THR A 270 6.81 26.74 17.61
C THR A 270 7.08 25.37 17.01
N TRP A 271 6.99 25.28 15.68
CA TRP A 271 7.24 24.07 14.93
C TRP A 271 8.69 23.59 15.15
N GLN A 272 9.65 24.51 15.23
CA GLN A 272 11.04 24.20 15.48
C GLN A 272 11.26 23.56 16.86
N GLU A 273 10.61 24.07 17.91
CA GLU A 273 10.73 23.50 19.25
C GLU A 273 10.02 22.13 19.34
N LEU A 274 8.85 22.00 18.73
CA LEU A 274 8.15 20.71 18.62
C LEU A 274 8.96 19.68 17.83
N TYR A 275 9.60 20.09 16.75
CA TYR A 275 10.45 19.22 15.93
C TYR A 275 11.70 18.77 16.69
N LYS A 276 12.32 19.66 17.48
CA LYS A 276 13.42 19.32 18.38
C LYS A 276 12.99 18.26 19.41
N GLN A 277 11.78 18.39 19.96
CA GLN A 277 11.24 17.40 20.90
C GLN A 277 10.97 16.05 20.20
N GLN A 278 10.40 16.07 19.00
CA GLN A 278 10.22 14.86 18.20
C GLN A 278 11.55 14.16 17.88
N LEU A 279 12.62 14.92 17.60
CA LEU A 279 13.96 14.35 17.41
C LEU A 279 14.50 13.71 18.69
N ALA A 280 14.23 14.29 19.86
CA ALA A 280 14.61 13.70 21.14
C ALA A 280 13.86 12.38 21.41
N ASP A 281 12.56 12.34 21.13
CA ASP A 281 11.75 11.11 21.27
C ASP A 281 12.20 10.02 20.28
N MET A 282 12.47 10.41 19.03
CA MET A 282 13.01 9.50 18.02
C MET A 282 14.38 8.94 18.45
N GLN A 283 15.25 9.76 19.04
CA GLN A 283 16.53 9.32 19.59
C GLN A 283 16.34 8.31 20.74
N ALA A 284 15.35 8.55 21.61
CA ALA A 284 15.01 7.62 22.69
C ALA A 284 14.51 6.27 22.14
N GLN A 285 13.64 6.29 21.13
CA GLN A 285 13.16 5.08 20.46
C GLN A 285 14.29 4.34 19.75
N TYR A 286 15.20 5.04 19.06
CA TYR A 286 16.38 4.42 18.46
C TYR A 286 17.26 3.72 19.51
N ARG A 287 17.45 4.34 20.67
CA ARG A 287 18.21 3.72 21.76
C ARG A 287 17.54 2.44 22.27
N GLN A 288 16.21 2.43 22.38
CA GLN A 288 15.45 1.24 22.73
C GLN A 288 15.55 0.15 21.66
N GLY A 289 15.51 0.52 20.38
CA GLY A 289 15.74 -0.41 19.27
C GLY A 289 17.13 -1.07 19.34
N VAL A 290 18.18 -0.28 19.61
CA VAL A 290 19.54 -0.81 19.77
C VAL A 290 19.64 -1.75 20.98
N LEU A 291 19.00 -1.41 22.11
CA LEU A 291 18.91 -2.28 23.29
C LEU A 291 18.23 -3.61 22.96
N ALA A 292 17.10 -3.58 22.25
CA ALA A 292 16.39 -4.79 21.83
C ALA A 292 17.25 -5.68 20.90
N ILE A 293 18.01 -5.07 19.98
CA ILE A 293 18.95 -5.80 19.13
C ILE A 293 20.06 -6.45 19.96
N THR A 294 20.61 -5.73 20.95
CA THR A 294 21.64 -6.25 21.86
C THR A 294 21.09 -7.42 22.71
N GLN A 295 19.84 -7.30 23.19
CA GLN A 295 19.16 -8.38 23.91
C GLN A 295 18.94 -9.62 23.02
N THR A 296 18.65 -9.38 21.73
CA THR A 296 18.48 -10.44 20.73
C THR A 296 19.81 -11.12 20.43
N GLU A 297 20.91 -10.36 20.31
CA GLU A 297 22.27 -10.90 20.20
C GLU A 297 22.59 -11.82 21.38
N GLN A 298 22.28 -11.39 22.61
CA GLN A 298 22.53 -12.21 23.79
C GLN A 298 21.67 -13.47 23.84
N SER A 299 20.40 -13.38 23.45
CA SER A 299 19.53 -14.55 23.31
C SER A 299 20.06 -15.53 22.26
N LEU A 300 20.56 -15.02 21.13
CA LEU A 300 21.15 -15.84 20.07
C LEU A 300 22.46 -16.50 20.52
N ALA A 301 23.28 -15.80 21.31
CA ALA A 301 24.48 -16.36 21.93
C ALA A 301 24.12 -17.51 22.90
N ASN A 302 23.07 -17.35 23.70
CA ASN A 302 22.58 -18.42 24.59
C ASN A 302 22.09 -19.63 23.79
N ILE A 303 21.28 -19.42 22.74
CA ILE A 303 20.83 -20.50 21.85
C ILE A 303 22.02 -21.22 21.23
N SER A 304 23.02 -20.47 20.75
CA SER A 304 24.24 -21.04 20.18
C SER A 304 24.99 -21.90 21.20
N GLN A 305 25.10 -21.44 22.45
CA GLN A 305 25.78 -22.17 23.51
C GLN A 305 25.04 -23.46 23.89
N GLU A 306 23.72 -23.42 24.08
CA GLU A 306 22.91 -24.61 24.37
C GLU A 306 22.91 -25.59 23.19
N SER A 307 22.93 -25.09 21.95
CA SER A 307 22.99 -25.94 20.75
C SER A 307 24.30 -26.73 20.64
N LYS A 308 25.39 -26.30 21.29
CA LYS A 308 26.66 -27.06 21.34
C LYS A 308 26.53 -28.36 22.13
N VAL A 309 25.50 -28.51 22.97
CA VAL A 309 25.25 -29.76 23.70
C VAL A 309 24.73 -30.85 22.75
N ILE A 310 23.99 -30.49 21.70
CA ILE A 310 23.37 -31.45 20.77
C ILE A 310 24.41 -32.41 20.14
N PRO A 311 25.54 -31.95 19.57
CA PRO A 311 26.58 -32.84 19.06
C PRO A 311 27.16 -33.79 20.12
N VAL A 312 27.35 -33.31 21.35
CA VAL A 312 27.86 -34.12 22.47
C VAL A 312 26.85 -35.23 22.82
N THR A 313 25.57 -34.89 22.92
CA THR A 313 24.51 -35.87 23.17
C THR A 313 24.40 -36.88 22.03
N MET A 314 24.58 -36.46 20.78
CA MET A 314 24.61 -37.36 19.61
C MET A 314 25.82 -38.29 19.62
N GLN A 315 26.96 -37.83 20.13
CA GLN A 315 28.14 -38.67 20.32
C GLN A 315 27.90 -39.73 21.41
N ASN A 316 27.26 -39.36 22.52
CA ASN A 316 26.88 -40.33 23.56
C ASN A 316 25.87 -41.35 23.02
N LEU A 317 24.91 -40.92 22.20
CA LEU A 317 23.96 -41.81 21.54
C LEU A 317 24.65 -42.80 20.61
N LYS A 318 25.69 -42.37 19.88
CA LYS A 318 26.53 -43.27 19.07
C LYS A 318 27.18 -44.36 19.93
N GLU A 319 27.67 -44.01 21.11
CA GLU A 319 28.26 -44.96 22.05
C GLU A 319 27.24 -46.01 22.50
N VAL A 320 26.03 -45.58 22.88
CA VAL A 320 24.91 -46.48 23.22
C VAL A 320 24.56 -47.39 22.05
N LEU A 321 24.52 -46.88 20.83
CA LEU A 321 24.25 -47.67 19.63
C LEU A 321 25.33 -48.73 19.37
N VAL A 322 26.61 -48.41 19.59
CA VAL A 322 27.71 -49.38 19.48
C VAL A 322 27.59 -50.48 20.53
N VAL A 323 27.28 -50.13 21.78
CA VAL A 323 27.06 -51.12 22.85
C VAL A 323 25.86 -52.00 22.52
N ASN A 324 24.76 -51.42 22.03
CA ASN A 324 23.58 -52.18 21.63
C ASN A 324 23.91 -53.15 20.48
N GLN A 325 24.67 -52.71 19.48
CA GLN A 325 25.13 -53.59 18.40
C GLN A 325 25.99 -54.75 18.92
N HIS A 326 26.87 -54.49 19.90
CA HIS A 326 27.63 -55.55 20.57
C HIS A 326 26.71 -56.54 21.30
N GLN A 327 25.68 -56.06 22.01
CA GLN A 327 24.69 -56.92 22.67
C GLN A 327 23.92 -57.79 21.68
N VAL A 328 23.53 -57.24 20.52
CA VAL A 328 22.88 -57.99 19.44
C VAL A 328 23.81 -59.09 18.90
N ASN A 329 25.09 -58.78 18.71
CA ASN A 329 26.07 -59.77 18.25
C ASN A 329 26.29 -60.88 19.28
N GLU A 330 26.37 -60.56 20.58
CA GLU A 330 26.47 -61.60 21.61
C GLU A 330 25.20 -62.43 21.76
N LEU A 331 24.02 -61.81 21.59
CA LEU A 331 22.76 -62.57 21.51
C LEU A 331 22.78 -63.56 20.34
N SER A 332 23.27 -63.13 19.17
CA SER A 332 23.44 -64.02 18.02
C SER A 332 24.39 -65.17 18.32
N ARG A 333 25.50 -64.90 19.01
CA ARG A 333 26.46 -65.95 19.41
C ARG A 333 25.86 -66.92 20.41
N HIS A 334 25.07 -66.43 21.38
CA HIS A 334 24.34 -67.28 22.30
C HIS A 334 23.36 -68.20 21.57
N LEU A 335 22.64 -67.69 20.56
CA LEU A 335 21.75 -68.48 19.72
C LEU A 335 22.50 -69.57 18.93
N ASP A 336 23.71 -69.28 18.44
CA ASP A 336 24.57 -70.29 17.81
C ASP A 336 25.04 -71.36 18.79
N THR A 337 25.47 -71.00 20.01
CA THR A 337 25.77 -72.03 21.04
C THR A 337 24.54 -72.87 21.39
N PHE A 338 23.34 -72.27 21.38
CA PHE A 338 22.09 -73.03 21.59
C PHE A 338 21.83 -74.03 20.45
N LYS A 339 22.14 -73.64 19.21
CA LYS A 339 22.09 -74.53 18.05
C LYS A 339 23.08 -75.70 18.21
N ASP A 340 24.30 -75.43 18.66
CA ASP A 340 25.30 -76.48 18.89
C ASP A 340 24.89 -77.44 20.02
N ILE A 341 24.32 -76.93 21.12
CA ILE A 341 23.78 -77.75 22.21
C ILE A 341 22.66 -78.65 21.69
N ARG A 342 21.75 -78.11 20.87
CA ARG A 342 20.68 -78.89 20.23
C ARG A 342 21.28 -80.00 19.36
N ASP A 343 22.26 -79.68 18.53
CA ASP A 343 22.85 -80.65 17.60
C ASP A 343 23.58 -81.77 18.36
N LYS A 344 24.34 -81.44 19.42
CA LYS A 344 24.94 -82.45 20.31
C LYS A 344 23.93 -83.29 21.08
N ALA A 345 22.82 -82.69 21.53
CA ALA A 345 21.75 -83.41 22.19
C ALA A 345 21.07 -84.41 21.22
N VAL A 346 20.91 -84.03 19.95
CA VAL A 346 20.39 -84.92 18.90
C VAL A 346 21.36 -86.08 18.62
N GLU A 347 22.67 -85.83 18.62
CA GLU A 347 23.70 -86.87 18.46
C GLU A 347 23.82 -87.83 19.66
N ALA A 348 23.58 -87.35 20.88
CA ALA A 348 23.67 -88.18 22.09
C ALA A 348 22.52 -89.19 22.23
N VAL A 349 21.35 -88.94 21.61
CA VAL A 349 20.18 -89.82 21.69
C VAL A 349 20.46 -91.23 21.10
N PRO A 350 21.08 -91.37 19.91
CA PRO A 350 21.55 -92.65 19.39
C PRO A 350 22.53 -93.38 20.31
N GLU A 351 23.50 -92.68 20.90
CA GLU A 351 24.49 -93.30 21.81
C GLU A 351 23.83 -93.84 23.08
N ILE A 352 22.93 -93.07 23.69
CA ILE A 352 22.15 -93.51 24.85
C ILE A 352 21.37 -94.78 24.51
N ARG A 353 20.71 -94.80 23.34
CA ARG A 353 19.98 -95.99 22.88
C ARG A 353 20.91 -97.19 22.67
N GLN A 354 22.08 -96.99 22.06
CA GLN A 354 23.06 -98.04 21.86
C GLN A 354 23.60 -98.59 23.19
N GLN A 355 23.86 -97.72 24.17
CA GLN A 355 24.34 -98.12 25.49
C GLN A 355 23.27 -98.89 26.27
N ILE A 356 22.00 -98.51 26.14
CA ILE A 356 20.86 -99.28 26.67
C ILE A 356 20.81 -100.67 26.01
N ASP A 357 20.90 -100.75 24.68
CA ASP A 357 20.87 -102.04 23.96
C ASP A 357 22.06 -102.95 24.35
N ASN A 358 23.25 -102.38 24.50
CA ASN A 358 24.44 -103.10 24.96
C ASN A 358 24.29 -103.60 26.41
N THR A 359 23.70 -102.78 27.28
CA THR A 359 23.44 -103.16 28.68
C THR A 359 22.42 -104.31 28.74
N VAL A 360 21.36 -104.25 27.94
CA VAL A 360 20.36 -105.34 27.84
C VAL A 360 21.01 -106.63 27.36
N LYS A 361 21.89 -106.58 26.34
CA LYS A 361 22.65 -107.76 25.88
C LYS A 361 23.56 -108.32 26.96
N ALA A 362 24.33 -107.48 27.65
CA ALA A 362 25.24 -107.92 28.71
C ALA A 362 24.50 -108.57 29.88
N VAL A 363 23.33 -108.04 30.25
CA VAL A 363 22.44 -108.66 31.24
C VAL A 363 21.96 -110.02 30.75
N GLN A 364 21.53 -110.12 29.49
CA GLN A 364 21.05 -111.38 28.93
C GLN A 364 22.14 -112.45 28.85
N GLU A 365 23.36 -112.08 28.49
CA GLU A 365 24.51 -112.98 28.47
C GLU A 365 24.90 -113.43 29.89
N SER A 366 24.90 -112.51 30.86
CA SER A 366 25.13 -112.83 32.27
C SER A 366 24.09 -113.80 32.84
N VAL A 367 22.81 -113.62 32.49
CA VAL A 367 21.73 -114.55 32.87
C VAL A 367 21.95 -115.93 32.24
N ASN A 368 22.42 -116.00 31.00
CA ASN A 368 22.67 -117.26 30.31
C ASN A 368 23.90 -118.00 30.87
N ILE A 369 24.97 -117.27 31.20
CA ILE A 369 26.15 -117.80 31.90
C ILE A 369 25.74 -118.33 33.28
N ALA A 370 24.95 -117.57 34.05
CA ALA A 370 24.45 -118.02 35.35
C ALA A 370 23.60 -119.29 35.23
N SER A 371 22.69 -119.37 34.26
CA SER A 371 21.87 -120.56 34.00
C SER A 371 22.71 -121.80 33.62
N THR A 372 23.71 -121.60 32.77
CA THR A 372 24.67 -122.66 32.38
C THR A 372 25.51 -123.09 33.58
N HIS A 373 25.98 -122.15 34.41
CA HIS A 373 26.72 -122.44 35.63
C HIS A 373 25.88 -123.25 36.61
N TYR A 374 24.60 -122.90 36.82
CA TYR A 374 23.69 -123.68 37.67
C TYR A 374 23.46 -125.10 37.15
N THR A 375 23.35 -125.28 35.84
CA THR A 375 23.16 -126.61 35.24
C THR A 375 24.43 -127.46 35.40
N LYS A 376 25.60 -126.85 35.20
CA LYS A 376 26.89 -127.52 35.39
C LYS A 376 27.18 -127.85 36.86
N LEU A 377 26.75 -126.98 37.78
CA LEU A 377 26.88 -127.19 39.23
C LEU A 377 25.98 -128.33 39.72
N LEU A 378 24.78 -128.51 39.15
CA LEU A 378 23.93 -129.67 39.42
C LEU A 378 24.59 -130.99 38.93
N ASP A 379 25.25 -130.96 37.77
CA ASP A 379 25.93 -132.12 37.20
C ASP A 379 27.23 -132.48 37.96
N GLU A 380 28.02 -131.47 38.35
CA GLU A 380 29.21 -131.65 39.19
C GLU A 380 28.83 -132.08 40.61
N SER A 381 27.71 -131.63 41.16
CA SER A 381 27.21 -132.06 42.47
C SER A 381 26.79 -133.54 42.47
N ASP A 382 26.14 -134.05 41.41
CA ASP A 382 25.83 -135.48 41.26
C ASP A 382 27.11 -136.34 41.19
N LYS A 383 28.14 -135.83 40.49
CA LYS A 383 29.44 -136.48 40.38
C LYS A 383 30.22 -136.45 41.71
N TYR A 384 30.16 -135.35 42.44
CA TYR A 384 30.80 -135.17 43.75
C TYR A 384 30.16 -136.07 44.80
N ILE A 385 28.83 -136.24 44.81
CA ILE A 385 28.12 -137.15 45.73
C ILE A 385 28.58 -138.61 45.54
N LYS A 386 28.78 -139.05 44.28
CA LYS A 386 29.31 -140.40 43.98
C LYS A 386 30.78 -140.55 44.40
N GLN A 387 31.60 -139.54 44.17
CA GLN A 387 33.03 -139.56 44.51
C GLN A 387 33.29 -139.40 46.02
N HIS A 388 32.43 -138.66 46.72
CA HIS A 388 32.49 -138.47 48.17
C HIS A 388 32.17 -139.78 48.93
N HIS A 389 31.38 -140.67 48.34
CA HIS A 389 31.13 -142.01 48.88
C HIS A 389 32.40 -142.88 48.93
N GLU A 390 33.24 -142.83 47.88
CA GLU A 390 34.52 -143.55 47.83
C GLU A 390 35.63 -142.88 48.67
N THR A 391 35.66 -141.54 48.68
CA THR A 391 36.67 -140.76 49.39
C THR A 391 36.48 -140.81 50.91
N SER A 392 35.25 -140.92 51.39
CA SER A 392 34.94 -141.02 52.83
C SER A 392 35.55 -142.27 53.50
N PHE A 393 35.73 -143.35 52.74
CA PHE A 393 36.40 -144.57 53.22
C PHE A 393 37.92 -144.36 53.38
N HIS A 394 38.52 -143.47 52.58
CA HIS A 394 39.95 -143.17 52.60
C HIS A 394 40.31 -142.08 53.65
N ILE A 395 39.40 -141.12 53.88
CA ILE A 395 39.57 -140.03 54.87
C ILE A 395 39.63 -140.56 56.31
N LEU A 396 38.93 -141.66 56.62
CA LEU A 396 38.92 -142.23 57.97
C LEU A 396 40.32 -142.66 58.46
N ASN A 397 41.22 -143.04 57.55
CA ASN A 397 42.60 -143.45 57.89
C ASN A 397 43.59 -142.27 57.97
N GLN A 398 43.33 -141.18 57.26
CA GLN A 398 44.23 -140.02 57.20
C GLN A 398 43.90 -138.94 58.25
N PHE A 399 42.67 -138.96 58.78
CA PHE A 399 42.19 -138.03 59.79
C PHE A 399 42.90 -138.18 61.16
N THR A 400 43.32 -139.39 61.52
CA THR A 400 44.00 -139.66 62.81
C THR A 400 45.37 -138.97 62.93
N SER A 401 46.06 -138.71 61.81
CA SER A 401 47.45 -138.23 61.83
C SER A 401 47.62 -136.72 61.62
N ALA A 402 46.62 -136.03 61.06
CA ALA A 402 46.72 -134.60 60.74
C ALA A 402 46.00 -133.67 61.75
N SER A 403 45.20 -134.24 62.67
CA SER A 403 44.34 -133.47 63.57
C SER A 403 45.10 -132.76 64.71
N GLU A 404 46.25 -133.29 65.16
CA GLU A 404 46.98 -132.70 66.30
C GLU A 404 47.71 -131.37 65.97
N GLN A 405 48.12 -131.14 64.72
CA GLN A 405 48.92 -129.96 64.36
C GLN A 405 48.07 -128.74 63.92
N ASN A 406 46.92 -128.98 63.29
CA ASN A 406 46.13 -127.92 62.66
C ASN A 406 45.26 -127.11 63.64
N VAL A 407 44.92 -127.68 64.80
CA VAL A 407 44.09 -126.99 65.81
C VAL A 407 44.81 -125.79 66.43
N LYS A 408 46.15 -125.82 66.54
CA LYS A 408 46.92 -124.75 67.21
C LYS A 408 47.09 -123.48 66.34
N VAL A 409 47.38 -123.64 65.05
CA VAL A 409 47.58 -122.51 64.12
C VAL A 409 46.25 -121.85 63.72
N MET A 410 45.15 -122.63 63.69
CA MET A 410 43.83 -122.13 63.29
C MET A 410 43.19 -121.21 64.34
N ILE A 411 43.46 -121.42 65.63
CA ILE A 411 42.93 -120.56 66.71
C ILE A 411 43.61 -119.18 66.72
N GLU A 412 44.93 -119.11 66.50
CA GLU A 412 45.69 -117.85 66.49
C GLU A 412 45.40 -116.96 65.26
N GLY A 413 45.23 -117.57 64.07
CA GLY A 413 44.87 -116.84 62.84
C GLY A 413 43.43 -116.32 62.85
N SER A 414 42.49 -117.10 63.39
CA SER A 414 41.08 -116.74 63.53
C SER A 414 40.87 -115.51 64.43
N GLN A 415 41.55 -115.45 65.57
CA GLN A 415 41.43 -114.32 66.51
C GLN A 415 41.96 -113.01 65.90
N LYS A 416 43.09 -113.05 65.18
CA LYS A 416 43.68 -111.85 64.58
C LYS A 416 42.85 -111.28 63.42
N ILE A 417 42.26 -112.15 62.59
CA ILE A 417 41.35 -111.76 61.51
C ILE A 417 40.05 -111.20 62.07
N SER A 418 39.51 -111.79 63.14
CA SER A 418 38.30 -111.28 63.81
C SER A 418 38.51 -109.88 64.39
N GLU A 419 39.68 -109.59 64.96
CA GLU A 419 40.00 -108.27 65.54
C GLU A 419 40.17 -107.20 64.44
N GLU A 420 40.91 -107.51 63.37
CA GLU A 420 41.11 -106.60 62.22
C GLU A 420 39.80 -106.33 61.46
N LEU A 421 38.96 -107.35 61.24
CA LEU A 421 37.64 -107.19 60.61
C LEU A 421 36.69 -106.35 61.48
N LYS A 422 36.76 -106.47 62.81
CA LYS A 422 35.97 -105.66 63.73
C LYS A 422 36.39 -104.19 63.71
N VAL A 423 37.70 -103.91 63.66
CA VAL A 423 38.23 -102.54 63.54
C VAL A 423 37.84 -101.94 62.18
N SER A 424 38.02 -102.67 61.09
CA SER A 424 37.67 -102.19 59.75
C SER A 424 36.16 -101.98 59.58
N ALA A 425 35.32 -102.86 60.12
CA ALA A 425 33.87 -102.71 60.08
C ALA A 425 33.39 -101.50 60.89
N ASN A 426 34.03 -101.24 62.05
CA ASN A 426 33.74 -100.05 62.85
C ASN A 426 34.16 -98.76 62.13
N GLU A 427 35.32 -98.74 61.46
CA GLU A 427 35.80 -97.55 60.75
C GLU A 427 34.98 -97.27 59.48
N VAL A 428 34.62 -98.30 58.71
CA VAL A 428 33.69 -98.17 57.57
C VAL A 428 32.32 -97.70 58.06
N GLY A 429 31.81 -98.26 59.16
CA GLY A 429 30.57 -97.81 59.78
C GLY A 429 30.62 -96.34 60.20
N ARG A 430 31.72 -95.90 60.81
CA ARG A 430 31.94 -94.51 61.22
C ARG A 430 31.96 -93.56 60.01
N ILE A 431 32.74 -93.87 58.97
CA ILE A 431 32.84 -93.04 57.76
C ILE A 431 31.50 -92.99 57.01
N ILE A 432 30.76 -94.08 56.93
CA ILE A 432 29.43 -94.11 56.31
C ILE A 432 28.44 -93.25 57.12
N ILE A 433 28.47 -93.33 58.45
CA ILE A 433 27.61 -92.50 59.32
C ILE A 433 28.00 -91.03 59.20
N ASP A 434 29.29 -90.70 59.22
CA ASP A 434 29.78 -89.32 59.06
C ASP A 434 29.40 -88.76 57.68
N GLY A 435 29.61 -89.54 56.61
CA GLY A 435 29.22 -89.16 55.25
C GLY A 435 27.70 -89.04 55.06
N ALA A 436 26.90 -89.89 55.70
CA ALA A 436 25.44 -89.79 55.67
C ALA A 436 24.95 -88.54 56.41
N ASN A 437 25.55 -88.19 57.55
CA ASN A 437 25.25 -86.97 58.28
C ASN A 437 25.65 -85.71 57.50
N GLU A 438 26.84 -85.71 56.87
CA GLU A 438 27.32 -84.63 56.00
C GLU A 438 26.38 -84.43 54.80
N PHE A 439 25.97 -85.52 54.15
CA PHE A 439 25.04 -85.49 53.03
C PHE A 439 23.67 -84.99 53.47
N GLN A 440 23.12 -85.49 54.59
CA GLN A 440 21.85 -85.03 55.15
C GLN A 440 21.88 -83.52 55.45
N ASN A 441 22.96 -83.03 56.06
CA ASN A 441 23.13 -81.60 56.36
C ASN A 441 23.22 -80.76 55.09
N THR A 442 23.96 -81.23 54.08
CA THR A 442 24.13 -80.54 52.79
C THR A 442 22.80 -80.49 52.02
N VAL A 443 22.07 -81.61 51.98
CA VAL A 443 20.74 -81.70 51.36
C VAL A 443 19.76 -80.80 52.09
N HIS A 444 19.76 -80.79 53.42
CA HIS A 444 18.90 -79.91 54.21
C HIS A 444 19.20 -78.43 53.93
N SER A 445 20.48 -78.02 53.97
CA SER A 445 20.92 -76.66 53.69
C SER A 445 20.57 -76.22 52.25
N THR A 446 20.77 -77.11 51.28
CA THR A 446 20.38 -76.87 49.88
C THR A 446 18.88 -76.69 49.75
N ASN A 447 18.09 -77.54 50.42
CA ASN A 447 16.63 -77.45 50.38
C ASN A 447 16.11 -76.15 51.04
N THR A 448 16.68 -75.74 52.17
CA THR A 448 16.37 -74.44 52.80
C THR A 448 16.72 -73.28 51.87
N SER A 449 17.86 -73.34 51.19
CA SER A 449 18.29 -72.30 50.25
C SER A 449 17.39 -72.23 49.01
N LEU A 450 16.99 -73.38 48.46
CA LEU A 450 16.03 -73.47 47.36
C LEU A 450 14.65 -72.95 47.78
N THR A 451 14.20 -73.29 48.99
CA THR A 451 12.93 -72.79 49.55
C THR A 451 12.96 -71.27 49.73
N ASN A 452 14.04 -70.73 50.28
CA ASN A 452 14.22 -69.28 50.43
C ASN A 452 14.25 -68.57 49.07
N THR A 453 14.94 -69.15 48.08
CA THR A 453 14.99 -68.62 46.73
C THR A 453 13.61 -68.67 46.07
N SER A 454 12.85 -69.75 46.24
CA SER A 454 11.48 -69.88 45.74
C SER A 454 10.54 -68.85 46.37
N ASN A 455 10.60 -68.66 47.69
CA ASN A 455 9.80 -67.66 48.40
C ASN A 455 10.16 -66.24 47.94
N TYR A 456 11.45 -65.96 47.75
CA TYR A 456 11.91 -64.68 47.24
C TYR A 456 11.44 -64.44 45.80
N LEU A 457 11.58 -65.43 44.91
CA LEU A 457 11.09 -65.36 43.54
C LEU A 457 9.57 -65.16 43.50
N GLN A 458 8.81 -65.84 44.36
CA GLN A 458 7.37 -65.66 44.43
C GLN A 458 7.00 -64.25 44.93
N SER A 459 7.67 -63.75 45.96
CA SER A 459 7.48 -62.37 46.44
C SER A 459 7.82 -61.32 45.37
N GLN A 460 8.93 -61.52 44.65
CA GLN A 460 9.31 -60.63 43.56
C GLN A 460 8.35 -60.71 42.39
N THR A 461 7.85 -61.90 42.06
CA THR A 461 6.86 -62.09 41.00
C THR A 461 5.54 -61.38 41.34
N GLU A 462 5.08 -61.46 42.59
CA GLU A 462 3.88 -60.74 43.03
C GLU A 462 4.11 -59.23 43.01
N THR A 463 5.31 -58.77 43.41
CA THR A 463 5.69 -57.34 43.33
C THR A 463 5.67 -56.86 41.89
N ILE A 464 6.33 -57.57 40.97
CA ILE A 464 6.37 -57.26 39.54
C ILE A 464 4.95 -57.22 38.96
N LYS A 465 4.11 -58.21 39.29
CA LYS A 465 2.71 -58.24 38.86
C LYS A 465 1.96 -56.99 39.32
N THR A 466 2.11 -56.61 40.59
CA THR A 466 1.43 -55.43 41.16
C THR A 466 1.94 -54.16 40.49
N THR A 467 3.26 -53.99 40.36
CA THR A 467 3.86 -52.83 39.70
C THR A 467 3.43 -52.74 38.23
N LEU A 468 3.43 -53.85 37.48
CA LEU A 468 2.96 -53.86 36.09
C LEU A 468 1.47 -53.49 36.00
N GLN A 469 0.65 -53.98 36.92
CA GLN A 469 -0.77 -53.68 36.95
C GLN A 469 -1.01 -52.19 37.23
N ASP A 470 -0.35 -51.63 38.26
CA ASP A 470 -0.41 -50.20 38.58
C ASP A 470 0.08 -49.34 37.41
N THR A 471 1.20 -49.74 36.78
CA THR A 471 1.77 -49.00 35.64
C THR A 471 0.82 -49.01 34.44
N VAL A 472 0.15 -50.14 34.16
CA VAL A 472 -0.84 -50.24 33.08
C VAL A 472 -2.08 -49.42 33.40
N GLU A 473 -2.52 -49.38 34.65
CA GLU A 473 -3.67 -48.59 35.08
C GLU A 473 -3.39 -47.08 34.98
N ASP A 474 -2.21 -46.65 35.45
CA ASP A 474 -1.74 -45.28 35.33
C ASP A 474 -1.50 -44.87 33.87
N LEU A 475 -0.90 -45.73 33.04
CA LEU A 475 -0.75 -45.46 31.60
C LEU A 475 -2.11 -45.26 30.92
N ASN A 476 -3.08 -46.13 31.22
CA ASN A 476 -4.42 -46.01 30.66
C ASN A 476 -5.16 -44.77 31.14
N LYS A 477 -4.93 -44.35 32.39
CA LYS A 477 -5.46 -43.09 32.92
C LYS A 477 -4.82 -41.89 32.22
N HIS A 478 -3.49 -41.87 32.11
CA HIS A 478 -2.77 -40.78 31.47
C HIS A 478 -3.09 -40.67 29.97
N LEU A 479 -3.21 -41.79 29.26
CA LEU A 479 -3.68 -41.81 27.87
C LEU A 479 -5.10 -41.26 27.73
N ARG A 480 -6.00 -41.59 28.66
CA ARG A 480 -7.36 -41.03 28.68
C ARG A 480 -7.37 -39.53 28.94
N ASP A 481 -6.62 -39.06 29.93
CA ASP A 481 -6.52 -37.64 30.25
C ASP A 481 -5.90 -36.86 29.09
N MET A 482 -4.85 -37.39 28.47
CA MET A 482 -4.23 -36.79 27.29
C MET A 482 -5.18 -36.76 26.09
N LEU A 483 -5.95 -37.83 25.84
CA LEU A 483 -6.98 -37.86 24.80
C LEU A 483 -8.08 -36.83 25.07
N ASN A 484 -8.56 -36.72 26.31
CA ASN A 484 -9.57 -35.74 26.69
C ASN A 484 -9.07 -34.30 26.53
N ASN A 485 -7.83 -34.03 26.94
CA ASN A 485 -7.19 -32.73 26.74
C ASN A 485 -6.98 -32.43 25.26
N LEU A 486 -6.50 -33.38 24.46
CA LEU A 486 -6.37 -33.22 23.01
C LEU A 486 -7.71 -32.94 22.33
N ILE A 487 -8.78 -33.64 22.71
CA ILE A 487 -10.12 -33.39 22.17
C ILE A 487 -10.60 -32.00 22.56
N SER A 488 -10.44 -31.61 23.82
CA SER A 488 -10.81 -30.29 24.34
C SER A 488 -10.05 -29.17 23.64
N GLU A 489 -8.72 -29.26 23.58
CA GLU A 489 -7.86 -28.30 22.90
C GLU A 489 -8.14 -28.26 21.39
N SER A 490 -8.39 -29.41 20.76
CA SER A 490 -8.79 -29.47 19.34
C SER A 490 -10.11 -28.76 19.09
N GLN A 491 -11.09 -28.87 20.00
CA GLN A 491 -12.37 -28.15 19.89
C GLN A 491 -12.18 -26.64 20.08
N VAL A 492 -11.40 -26.23 21.07
CA VAL A 492 -11.04 -24.82 21.29
C VAL A 492 -10.31 -24.26 20.07
N MET A 493 -9.33 -24.99 19.54
CA MET A 493 -8.58 -24.62 18.34
C MET A 493 -9.50 -24.50 17.12
N THR A 494 -10.41 -25.45 16.91
CA THR A 494 -11.39 -25.39 15.81
C THR A 494 -12.31 -24.17 15.94
N SER A 495 -12.76 -23.86 17.17
CA SER A 495 -13.57 -22.66 17.42
C SER A 495 -12.80 -21.36 17.21
N THR A 496 -11.50 -21.35 17.56
CA THR A 496 -10.60 -20.20 17.41
C THR A 496 -10.31 -19.98 15.94
N PHE A 497 -10.04 -21.03 15.16
CA PHE A 497 -9.88 -20.95 13.71
C PHE A 497 -11.16 -20.49 13.02
N ALA A 498 -12.33 -20.99 13.45
CA ALA A 498 -13.61 -20.54 12.91
C ALA A 498 -13.82 -19.03 13.15
N LYS A 499 -13.56 -18.54 14.37
CA LYS A 499 -13.61 -17.10 14.68
C LYS A 499 -12.60 -16.30 13.88
N ALA A 500 -11.34 -16.73 13.84
CA ALA A 500 -10.29 -16.05 13.08
C ALA A 500 -10.61 -15.99 11.59
N ASN A 501 -11.15 -17.06 10.99
CA ASN A 501 -11.60 -17.05 9.60
C ASN A 501 -12.78 -16.09 9.39
N GLN A 502 -13.71 -16.03 10.35
CA GLN A 502 -14.86 -15.14 10.25
C GLN A 502 -14.43 -13.67 10.38
N GLU A 503 -13.50 -13.37 11.28
CA GLU A 503 -12.88 -12.04 11.43
C GLU A 503 -12.06 -11.67 10.20
N LEU A 504 -11.23 -12.58 9.68
CA LEU A 504 -10.46 -12.36 8.46
C LEU A 504 -11.36 -12.11 7.25
N ALA A 505 -12.45 -12.87 7.11
CA ALA A 505 -13.43 -12.64 6.06
C ALA A 505 -14.10 -11.27 6.22
N ALA A 506 -14.44 -10.87 7.45
CA ALA A 506 -15.02 -9.56 7.74
C ALA A 506 -14.04 -8.42 7.45
N ASP A 507 -12.77 -8.54 7.83
CA ASP A 507 -11.73 -7.57 7.58
C ASP A 507 -11.38 -7.47 6.11
N THR A 508 -11.32 -8.61 5.40
CA THR A 508 -11.10 -8.63 3.94
C THR A 508 -12.26 -7.97 3.20
N GLN A 509 -13.50 -8.22 3.63
CA GLN A 509 -14.68 -7.54 3.10
C GLN A 509 -14.60 -6.03 3.35
N LYS A 510 -14.12 -5.62 4.54
CA LYS A 510 -13.89 -4.22 4.92
C LYS A 510 -12.85 -3.58 4.02
N VAL A 511 -11.67 -4.17 3.90
CA VAL A 511 -10.58 -3.67 3.04
C VAL A 511 -11.04 -3.53 1.60
N ARG A 512 -11.75 -4.53 1.07
CA ARG A 512 -12.31 -4.47 -0.30
C ARG A 512 -13.28 -3.29 -0.45
N ASN A 513 -14.16 -3.11 0.52
CA ASN A 513 -15.12 -2.00 0.50
C ASN A 513 -14.40 -0.65 0.66
N ASN A 514 -13.39 -0.54 1.51
CA ASN A 514 -12.52 0.64 1.61
C ASN A 514 -11.83 0.94 0.28
N LEU A 515 -11.29 -0.06 -0.39
CA LEU A 515 -10.58 0.12 -1.66
C LEU A 515 -11.51 0.62 -2.77
N VAL A 516 -12.67 -0.02 -2.96
CA VAL A 516 -13.71 0.49 -3.87
C VAL A 516 -14.08 1.92 -3.47
N SER A 517 -14.22 2.13 -2.16
CA SER A 517 -14.49 3.41 -1.54
C SER A 517 -13.33 4.42 -1.60
N THR A 518 -12.16 4.11 -2.10
CA THR A 518 -11.09 5.09 -2.33
C THR A 518 -10.89 5.31 -3.83
N ILE A 519 -11.13 4.27 -4.63
CA ILE A 519 -11.04 4.33 -6.09
C ILE A 519 -12.08 5.28 -6.67
N GLU A 520 -13.33 5.19 -6.24
CA GLU A 520 -14.34 6.05 -6.83
C GLU A 520 -14.13 7.53 -6.35
N GLU A 521 -13.47 7.78 -5.21
CA GLU A 521 -13.20 9.11 -4.63
C GLU A 521 -12.05 9.83 -5.30
N THR A 522 -11.10 9.05 -5.77
CA THR A 522 -9.97 9.57 -6.52
C THR A 522 -10.47 9.92 -7.91
N LEU A 523 -11.26 9.06 -8.56
CA LEU A 523 -11.98 9.37 -9.81
C LEU A 523 -12.83 10.63 -9.64
N GLN A 524 -13.59 10.65 -8.55
CA GLN A 524 -13.86 11.83 -7.73
C GLN A 524 -13.12 13.15 -7.90
N SER A 525 -12.18 13.34 -7.00
CA SER A 525 -11.39 14.54 -6.94
C SER A 525 -10.89 14.95 -8.34
N LEU A 526 -10.47 13.97 -9.16
CA LEU A 526 -9.89 14.21 -10.48
C LEU A 526 -10.85 14.89 -11.47
N LYS A 527 -12.07 14.37 -11.66
CA LYS A 527 -13.03 15.02 -12.58
C LYS A 527 -13.44 16.42 -12.09
N ASN A 528 -13.45 16.64 -10.78
CA ASN A 528 -13.87 17.92 -10.22
C ASN A 528 -12.79 18.98 -10.35
N GLN A 529 -11.54 18.59 -10.10
CA GLN A 529 -10.37 19.43 -10.33
C GLN A 529 -10.28 19.84 -11.80
N THR A 530 -10.56 18.91 -12.72
CA THR A 530 -10.60 19.18 -14.17
C THR A 530 -11.68 20.21 -14.53
N ASN A 531 -12.89 20.05 -14.00
CA ASN A 531 -14.00 20.98 -14.26
C ASN A 531 -13.77 22.38 -13.67
N GLN A 532 -13.18 22.46 -12.47
CA GLN A 532 -12.86 23.74 -11.84
C GLN A 532 -11.78 24.50 -12.63
N GLN A 533 -10.76 23.80 -13.13
CA GLN A 533 -9.75 24.41 -13.99
C GLN A 533 -10.35 24.91 -15.30
N LEU A 534 -11.24 24.15 -15.96
CA LEU A 534 -11.92 24.65 -17.16
C LEU A 534 -12.73 25.92 -16.85
N SER A 535 -13.49 25.92 -15.75
CA SER A 535 -14.35 27.06 -15.40
C SER A 535 -13.57 28.32 -15.03
N SER A 536 -12.45 28.19 -14.31
CA SER A 536 -11.60 29.35 -13.98
C SER A 536 -10.97 29.94 -15.25
N ILE A 537 -10.55 29.10 -16.19
CA ILE A 537 -10.07 29.53 -17.50
C ILE A 537 -11.17 30.27 -18.27
N TYR A 538 -12.39 29.74 -18.33
CA TYR A 538 -13.50 30.42 -19.00
C TYR A 538 -13.84 31.78 -18.38
N GLN A 539 -13.81 31.90 -17.05
CA GLN A 539 -14.10 33.17 -16.38
C GLN A 539 -12.98 34.20 -16.57
N ALA A 540 -11.72 33.78 -16.51
CA ALA A 540 -10.59 34.65 -16.82
C ALA A 540 -10.67 35.15 -18.27
N GLN A 541 -10.95 34.25 -19.21
CA GLN A 541 -11.11 34.60 -20.62
C GLN A 541 -12.30 35.53 -20.86
N THR A 542 -13.43 35.32 -20.19
CA THR A 542 -14.61 36.20 -20.32
C THR A 542 -14.34 37.60 -19.78
N LYS A 543 -13.65 37.73 -18.64
CA LYS A 543 -13.26 39.04 -18.08
C LYS A 543 -12.29 39.78 -19.01
N GLU A 544 -11.35 39.07 -19.61
CA GLU A 544 -10.40 39.67 -20.56
C GLU A 544 -11.11 40.12 -21.84
N ILE A 545 -12.06 39.31 -22.34
CA ILE A 545 -12.92 39.70 -23.46
C ILE A 545 -13.74 40.95 -23.10
N GLU A 546 -14.33 41.03 -21.90
CA GLU A 546 -15.11 42.20 -21.50
C GLU A 546 -14.23 43.46 -21.35
N HIS A 547 -13.03 43.32 -20.80
CA HIS A 547 -12.07 44.41 -20.67
C HIS A 547 -11.61 44.92 -22.05
N THR A 548 -11.28 44.01 -22.97
CA THR A 548 -10.91 44.38 -24.35
C THR A 548 -12.06 45.04 -25.09
N PHE A 549 -13.30 44.56 -24.96
CA PHE A 549 -14.47 45.21 -25.57
C PHE A 549 -14.72 46.62 -25.03
N ARG A 550 -14.60 46.84 -23.72
CA ARG A 550 -14.75 48.19 -23.12
C ARG A 550 -13.66 49.15 -23.58
N ALA A 551 -12.41 48.70 -23.63
CA ALA A 551 -11.31 49.51 -24.16
C ALA A 551 -11.53 49.86 -25.64
N LEU A 552 -12.04 48.92 -26.44
CA LEU A 552 -12.34 49.12 -27.85
C LEU A 552 -13.54 50.07 -28.04
N GLU A 553 -14.56 49.99 -27.17
CA GLU A 553 -15.69 50.92 -27.15
C GLU A 553 -15.26 52.35 -26.79
N GLU A 554 -14.41 52.53 -25.77
CA GLU A 554 -13.85 53.85 -25.43
C GLU A 554 -13.03 54.44 -26.57
N GLU A 555 -12.17 53.64 -27.22
CA GLU A 555 -11.37 54.10 -28.34
C GLU A 555 -12.24 54.43 -29.57
N ILE A 556 -13.28 53.63 -29.87
CA ILE A 556 -14.26 53.96 -30.91
C ILE A 556 -14.98 55.26 -30.58
N LYS A 557 -15.46 55.43 -29.35
CA LYS A 557 -16.18 56.64 -28.92
C LYS A 557 -15.30 57.88 -29.03
N LYS A 558 -14.02 57.77 -28.65
CA LYS A 558 -13.03 58.82 -28.78
C LYS A 558 -12.76 59.17 -30.24
N ARG A 559 -12.56 58.17 -31.11
CA ARG A 559 -12.35 58.35 -32.56
C ARG A 559 -13.56 58.95 -33.27
N VAL A 560 -14.77 58.51 -32.92
CA VAL A 560 -16.02 59.05 -33.46
C VAL A 560 -16.25 60.48 -33.00
N SER A 561 -15.96 60.81 -31.73
CA SER A 561 -16.05 62.19 -31.24
C SER A 561 -15.05 63.11 -31.95
N LEU A 562 -13.79 62.67 -32.11
CA LEU A 562 -12.78 63.43 -32.86
C LEU A 562 -13.18 63.63 -34.32
N SER A 563 -13.77 62.60 -34.94
CA SER A 563 -14.28 62.66 -36.31
C SER A 563 -15.48 63.62 -36.42
N ALA A 564 -16.42 63.58 -35.48
CA ALA A 564 -17.55 64.50 -35.44
C ALA A 564 -17.11 65.96 -35.28
N GLU A 565 -16.10 66.21 -34.43
CA GLU A 565 -15.50 67.51 -34.24
C GLU A 565 -14.76 67.99 -35.51
N THR A 566 -14.01 67.09 -36.15
CA THR A 566 -13.33 67.37 -37.44
C THR A 566 -14.34 67.66 -38.54
N VAL A 567 -15.43 66.88 -38.65
CA VAL A 567 -16.50 67.10 -39.62
C VAL A 567 -17.18 68.45 -39.37
N ASN A 568 -17.44 68.80 -38.11
CA ASN A 568 -18.03 70.10 -37.75
C ASN A 568 -17.11 71.27 -38.12
N GLU A 569 -15.80 71.14 -37.90
CA GLU A 569 -14.83 72.13 -38.34
C GLU A 569 -14.76 72.22 -39.88
N THR A 570 -14.80 71.08 -40.60
CA THR A 570 -14.86 71.12 -42.07
C THR A 570 -16.15 71.77 -42.58
N LEU A 571 -17.28 71.56 -41.91
CA LEU A 571 -18.55 72.22 -42.24
C LEU A 571 -18.48 73.74 -42.00
N LYS A 572 -17.84 74.20 -40.92
CA LYS A 572 -17.60 75.63 -40.70
C LYS A 572 -16.66 76.24 -41.75
N VAL A 573 -15.62 75.50 -42.15
CA VAL A 573 -14.70 75.95 -43.22
C VAL A 573 -15.45 76.05 -44.55
N ILE A 574 -16.30 75.07 -44.87
CA ILE A 574 -17.18 75.10 -46.06
C ILE A 574 -18.15 76.27 -45.99
N ASP A 575 -18.82 76.49 -44.86
CA ASP A 575 -19.77 77.58 -44.69
C ASP A 575 -19.09 78.95 -44.85
N LYS A 576 -17.89 79.11 -44.27
CA LYS A 576 -17.08 80.32 -44.44
C LYS A 576 -16.61 80.51 -45.89
N SER A 577 -16.20 79.45 -46.57
CA SER A 577 -15.83 79.48 -47.99
C SER A 577 -17.03 79.79 -48.88
N MET A 578 -18.20 79.25 -48.56
CA MET A 578 -19.45 79.52 -49.28
C MET A 578 -19.90 80.96 -49.07
N GLN A 579 -19.80 81.51 -47.85
CA GLN A 579 -20.06 82.92 -47.60
C GLN A 579 -19.10 83.83 -48.37
N GLN A 580 -17.80 83.50 -48.40
CA GLN A 580 -16.82 84.25 -49.19
C GLN A 580 -17.15 84.20 -50.69
N GLU A 581 -17.58 83.05 -51.20
CA GLU A 581 -17.95 82.93 -52.62
C GLU A 581 -19.27 83.64 -52.94
N ILE A 582 -20.27 83.57 -52.05
CA ILE A 582 -21.50 84.38 -52.17
C ILE A 582 -21.16 85.87 -52.16
N GLN A 583 -20.26 86.30 -51.28
CA GLN A 583 -19.85 87.70 -51.18
C GLN A 583 -19.03 88.14 -52.40
N ARG A 584 -18.20 87.25 -52.98
CA ARG A 584 -17.49 87.46 -54.24
C ARG A 584 -18.46 87.58 -55.41
N VAL A 585 -19.42 86.67 -55.53
CA VAL A 585 -20.47 86.69 -56.55
C VAL A 585 -21.34 87.94 -56.41
N MET A 586 -21.75 88.32 -55.20
CA MET A 586 -22.49 89.56 -54.94
C MET A 586 -21.68 90.81 -55.28
N SER A 587 -20.37 90.80 -55.03
CA SER A 587 -19.47 91.89 -55.41
C SER A 587 -19.28 91.99 -56.92
N GLU A 588 -19.11 90.87 -57.61
CA GLU A 588 -19.05 90.83 -59.08
C GLU A 588 -20.39 91.24 -59.70
N MET A 589 -21.53 90.79 -59.16
CA MET A 589 -22.86 91.25 -59.56
C MET A 589 -23.03 92.76 -59.30
N GLY A 590 -22.55 93.28 -58.16
CA GLY A 590 -22.57 94.70 -57.85
C GLY A 590 -21.70 95.54 -58.79
N ARG A 591 -20.51 95.03 -59.17
CA ARG A 591 -19.66 95.64 -60.20
C ARG A 591 -20.31 95.59 -61.58
N ALA A 592 -20.94 94.47 -61.95
CA ALA A 592 -21.68 94.35 -63.20
C ALA A 592 -22.89 95.29 -63.25
N LEU A 593 -23.64 95.43 -62.16
CA LEU A 593 -24.74 96.39 -62.01
C LEU A 593 -24.25 97.84 -62.06
N THR A 594 -23.11 98.15 -61.44
CA THR A 594 -22.48 99.48 -61.52
C THR A 594 -22.00 99.77 -62.93
N ALA A 595 -21.42 98.79 -63.63
CA ALA A 595 -21.00 98.91 -65.02
C ALA A 595 -22.21 99.10 -65.97
N ILE A 596 -23.32 98.37 -65.74
CA ILE A 596 -24.56 98.54 -66.51
C ILE A 596 -25.19 99.90 -66.22
N SER A 597 -25.24 100.34 -64.96
CA SER A 597 -25.79 101.65 -64.56
C SER A 597 -24.92 102.81 -65.08
N GLY A 598 -23.60 102.65 -65.06
CA GLY A 598 -22.65 103.58 -65.69
C GLY A 598 -22.81 103.65 -67.21
N LYS A 599 -23.00 102.50 -67.87
CA LYS A 599 -23.28 102.44 -69.31
C LYS A 599 -24.65 103.05 -69.66
N PHE A 600 -25.65 102.88 -68.80
CA PHE A 600 -26.95 103.55 -68.92
C PHE A 600 -26.85 105.07 -68.71
N ALA A 601 -26.06 105.53 -67.74
CA ALA A 601 -25.80 106.95 -67.51
C ALA A 601 -25.03 107.57 -68.69
N ASP A 602 -24.02 106.87 -69.21
CA ASP A 602 -23.28 107.28 -70.41
C ASP A 602 -24.19 107.30 -71.65
N ASP A 603 -25.03 106.29 -71.87
CA ASP A 603 -25.98 106.25 -72.99
C ASP A 603 -27.07 107.34 -72.85
N TYR A 604 -27.52 107.65 -71.62
CA TYR A 604 -28.46 108.75 -71.36
C TYR A 604 -27.80 110.13 -71.58
N THR A 605 -26.54 110.30 -71.17
CA THR A 605 -25.74 111.51 -71.42
C THR A 605 -25.44 111.68 -72.91
N ARG A 606 -25.19 110.57 -73.62
CA ARG A 606 -24.97 110.54 -75.07
C ARG A 606 -26.26 110.82 -75.85
N MET A 607 -27.43 110.37 -75.36
CA MET A 607 -28.74 110.78 -75.90
C MET A 607 -29.02 112.27 -75.66
N LEU A 608 -28.72 112.82 -74.47
CA LEU A 608 -28.83 114.26 -74.21
C LEU A 608 -27.91 115.10 -75.11
N ALA A 609 -26.69 114.61 -75.38
CA ALA A 609 -25.75 115.26 -76.30
C ALA A 609 -26.21 115.18 -77.77
N LEU A 610 -26.96 114.15 -78.17
CA LEU A 610 -27.56 114.01 -79.50
C LEU A 610 -28.87 114.81 -79.66
N ILE A 611 -29.50 115.23 -78.57
CA ILE A 611 -30.74 116.03 -78.58
C ILE A 611 -30.45 117.54 -78.55
N ASN A 612 -29.22 117.99 -78.26
CA ASN A 612 -28.91 119.42 -78.14
C ASN A 612 -27.55 119.84 -78.75
N PRO A 613 -27.45 119.95 -80.09
CA PRO A 613 -26.27 120.50 -80.73
C PRO A 613 -26.39 122.03 -80.82
N ASN A 614 -26.25 122.75 -79.69
CA ASN A 614 -25.86 124.16 -79.61
C ASN A 614 -25.98 124.70 -78.17
N LYS A 615 -24.87 124.76 -77.44
CA LYS A 615 -24.45 125.96 -76.68
C LYS A 615 -23.09 125.76 -76.00
N ARG A 616 -22.15 126.62 -76.41
CA ARG A 616 -21.12 127.18 -75.52
C ARG A 616 -21.79 128.24 -74.65
N LEU A 617 -21.92 127.97 -73.36
CA LEU A 617 -21.68 128.83 -72.19
C LEU A 617 -22.09 128.05 -70.94
#